data_AF-A0A2S5TAI3-F1
#
_entry.id   AF-A0A2S5TAI3-F1
#
_cell.length_a   1.000
_cell.length_b   1.000
_cell.length_c   1.000
_cell.angle_alpha   90.00
_cell.angle_beta   90.00
_cell.angle_gamma   90.00
#
_symmetry.space_group_name_H-M   'P 1'
#
loop_
_entity.id
_entity.type
_entity.pdbx_description
1 polymer ?
#
loop_
_entity_poly.entity_id
_entity_poly.type
_entity_poly.pdbx_seq_one_letter_code
_entity_poly.pdbx_strand_id
1 'polypeptide(L)' 'MSDIYRVWLIHRGREKDYFDFSRRGRRSGADGKPLQAAELGFELRLPAPGPEQAIAAARRKHPGLQVDVERVERLDADG' A
#
# COMPACT_ATOMS: atom_id res chain seq x y z
N MET A 1 18.51 13.47 7.52
CA MET A 1 18.60 12.03 7.18
C MET A 1 17.25 11.63 6.63
N SER A 2 17.22 10.81 5.57
CA SER A 2 15.97 10.31 5.00
C SER A 2 15.89 8.83 5.30
N ASP A 3 14.88 8.42 6.05
CA ASP A 3 14.62 7.01 6.34
C ASP A 3 13.86 6.37 5.17
N ILE A 4 14.00 5.06 5.00
CA ILE A 4 13.18 4.33 4.05
C ILE A 4 11.86 4.02 4.74
N TYR A 5 10.77 4.36 4.09
CA TYR A 5 9.43 4.02 4.55
C TYR A 5 8.77 3.05 3.59
N ARG A 6 8.07 2.08 4.15
CA ARG A 6 7.11 1.24 3.45
C ARG A 6 5.73 1.82 3.65
N VAL A 7 5.10 2.21 2.55
CA VAL A 7 3.77 2.81 2.53
C VAL A 7 2.82 1.84 1.82
N TRP A 8 1.69 1.55 2.44
CA TRP A 8 0.59 0.81 1.85
C TRP A 8 -0.58 1.77 1.62
N LEU A 9 -1.00 1.91 0.37
CA LEU A 9 -2.22 2.63 0.00
C LEU A 9 -3.21 1.62 -0.54
N ILE A 10 -4.32 1.44 0.17
CA ILE A 10 -5.35 0.43 -0.16
C ILE A 10 -6.64 1.12 -0.60
N HIS A 11 -7.20 0.63 -1.70
CA HIS A 11 -8.45 1.13 -2.25
C HIS A 11 -9.62 0.97 -1.29
N ARG A 12 -10.53 1.94 -1.33
CA ARG A 12 -11.77 1.92 -0.53
C ARG A 12 -12.57 0.63 -0.73
N GLY A 13 -12.95 0.02 0.38
CA GLY A 13 -13.73 -1.23 0.39
C GLY A 13 -12.95 -2.48 -0.01
N ARG A 14 -11.65 -2.36 -0.32
CA ARG A 14 -10.78 -3.46 -0.76
C ARG A 14 -9.79 -3.92 0.30
N GLU A 15 -9.87 -3.42 1.54
CA GLU A 15 -8.96 -3.79 2.63
C GLU A 15 -8.91 -5.29 2.86
N LYS A 16 -10.09 -5.93 2.97
CA LYS A 16 -10.17 -7.37 3.16
C LYS A 16 -9.56 -8.15 1.99
N ASP A 17 -9.89 -7.76 0.76
CA ASP A 17 -9.34 -8.39 -0.45
C ASP A 17 -7.82 -8.21 -0.52
N TYR A 18 -7.30 -7.04 -0.15
CA TYR A 18 -5.87 -6.75 -0.07
C TYR A 18 -5.17 -7.65 0.95
N PHE A 19 -5.72 -7.82 2.16
CA PHE A 19 -5.16 -8.71 3.15
C PHE A 19 -5.27 -10.19 2.75
N ASP A 20 -6.40 -10.62 2.18
CA ASP A 20 -6.55 -11.99 1.66
C ASP A 20 -5.54 -12.25 0.50
N PHE A 21 -5.31 -11.27 -0.38
CA PHE A 21 -4.31 -11.36 -1.45
C PHE A 21 -2.88 -11.40 -0.90
N SER A 22 -2.52 -10.40 -0.08
CA SER A 22 -1.15 -10.18 0.40
C SER A 22 -0.72 -11.20 1.46
N ARG A 23 -1.59 -11.55 2.42
CA ARG A 23 -1.26 -12.50 3.49
C ARG A 23 -1.64 -13.94 3.20
N ARG A 24 -2.73 -14.19 2.46
CA ARG A 24 -3.23 -15.55 2.22
C ARG A 24 -2.96 -16.05 0.79
N GLY A 25 -2.30 -15.25 -0.05
CA GLY A 25 -1.98 -15.60 -1.43
C GLY A 25 -3.22 -15.77 -2.31
N ARG A 26 -4.37 -15.23 -1.90
CA ARG A 26 -5.63 -15.38 -2.62
C ARG A 26 -5.60 -14.55 -3.89
N ARG A 27 -5.66 -15.19 -5.05
CA ARG A 27 -5.61 -14.51 -6.36
C ARG A 27 -6.99 -14.21 -6.96
N SER A 28 -8.07 -14.51 -6.24
CA SER A 28 -9.45 -14.35 -6.72
C SER A 28 -10.34 -13.74 -5.64
N GLY A 29 -11.13 -12.74 -6.03
CA GLY A 29 -12.03 -11.99 -5.16
C GLY A 29 -13.29 -12.76 -4.81
N ALA A 30 -14.14 -12.18 -3.99
CA ALA A 30 -15.43 -12.78 -3.62
C ALA A 30 -16.36 -12.99 -4.84
N ASP A 31 -16.19 -12.18 -5.87
CA ASP A 31 -16.88 -12.20 -7.16
C ASP A 31 -16.23 -13.14 -8.19
N GLY A 32 -15.20 -13.90 -7.80
CA GLY A 32 -14.49 -14.85 -8.67
C GLY A 32 -13.54 -14.21 -9.68
N LYS A 33 -13.48 -12.87 -9.74
CA LYS A 33 -12.54 -12.15 -10.60
C LYS A 33 -11.11 -12.24 -10.07
N PRO A 34 -10.10 -12.23 -10.95
CA PRO A 34 -8.71 -12.19 -10.53
C PRO A 34 -8.44 -10.91 -9.74
N LEU A 35 -7.82 -11.05 -8.58
CA LEU A 35 -7.36 -9.94 -7.76
C LEU A 35 -6.01 -9.47 -8.29
N GLN A 36 -5.98 -8.25 -8.82
CA GLN A 36 -4.73 -7.59 -9.15
C GLN A 36 -4.32 -6.70 -7.99
N ALA A 37 -3.05 -6.76 -7.59
CA ALA A 37 -2.53 -5.89 -6.53
C ALA A 37 -2.84 -4.42 -6.82
N ALA A 38 -2.68 -3.97 -8.07
CA ALA A 38 -2.98 -2.60 -8.49
C ALA A 38 -4.45 -2.16 -8.25
N GLU A 39 -5.41 -3.09 -8.22
CA GLU A 39 -6.84 -2.80 -7.98
C GLU A 39 -7.20 -2.83 -6.50
N LEU A 40 -6.37 -3.46 -5.68
CA LEU A 40 -6.56 -3.61 -4.23
C LEU A 40 -5.83 -2.54 -3.45
N GLY A 41 -4.59 -2.27 -3.84
CA GLY A 41 -3.68 -1.40 -3.14
C GLY A 41 -2.24 -1.76 -3.44
N PHE A 42 -1.35 -0.81 -3.24
CA PHE A 42 0.06 -1.01 -3.55
C PHE A 42 0.95 -0.74 -2.33
N GLU A 43 2.03 -1.52 -2.25
CA GLU A 43 3.15 -1.27 -1.35
C GLU A 43 4.21 -0.47 -2.12
N LEU A 44 4.58 0.70 -1.59
CA LEU A 44 5.70 1.48 -2.09
C LEU A 44 6.76 1.59 -1.01
N ARG A 45 8.01 1.37 -1.40
CA ARG A 45 9.18 1.66 -0.57
C ARG A 45 9.82 2.92 -1.11
N LEU A 46 9.87 3.96 -0.31
CA LEU A 46 10.48 5.21 -0.72
C LEU A 46 11.24 5.89 0.43
N PRO A 47 12.35 6.57 0.12
CA PRO A 47 13.02 7.44 1.07
C PRO A 47 12.13 8.66 1.35
N ALA A 48 11.93 8.98 2.62
CA ALA A 48 11.25 10.20 3.04
C ALA A 48 11.86 10.74 4.34
N PRO A 49 11.70 12.04 4.65
CA PRO A 49 12.16 12.60 5.91
C PRO A 49 11.22 12.24 7.09
N GLY A 50 10.09 11.60 6.81
CA GLY A 50 9.09 11.24 7.81
C GLY A 50 7.92 10.45 7.22
N PRO A 51 7.09 9.81 8.07
CA PRO A 51 5.99 8.95 7.65
C PRO A 51 4.93 9.70 6.83
N GLU A 52 4.55 10.92 7.24
CA GLU A 52 3.56 11.73 6.52
C GLU A 52 4.06 12.14 5.13
N GLN A 53 5.34 12.45 5.00
CA GLN A 53 5.96 12.80 3.72
C GLN A 53 6.08 11.58 2.81
N ALA A 54 6.29 10.39 3.38
CA ALA A 54 6.27 9.14 2.63
C ALA A 54 4.87 8.89 2.04
N ILE A 55 3.82 9.06 2.84
CA ILE A 55 2.42 8.94 2.40
C ILE A 55 2.11 9.96 1.30
N ALA A 56 2.46 11.23 1.53
CA ALA A 56 2.22 12.30 0.55
C ALA A 56 2.93 12.02 -0.78
N ALA A 57 4.17 11.53 -0.74
CA ALA A 57 4.90 11.15 -1.95
C ALA A 57 4.28 9.93 -2.65
N ALA A 58 3.82 8.93 -1.90
CA ALA A 58 3.08 7.78 -2.43
C ALA A 58 1.78 8.22 -3.12
N ARG A 59 0.97 9.08 -2.47
CA ARG A 59 -0.25 9.66 -3.07
C ARG A 59 0.05 10.48 -4.31
N ARG A 60 1.13 11.27 -4.32
CA ARG A 60 1.54 12.06 -5.49
C ARG A 60 1.95 11.21 -6.69
N LYS A 61 2.51 10.01 -6.47
CA LYS A 61 2.81 9.06 -7.55
C LYS A 61 1.55 8.43 -8.14
N HIS A 62 0.46 8.42 -7.40
CA HIS A 62 -0.81 7.83 -7.80
C HIS A 62 -1.97 8.83 -7.65
N PRO A 63 -1.94 9.95 -8.40
CA PRO A 63 -3.01 10.94 -8.35
C PRO A 63 -4.30 10.32 -8.90
N GLY A 64 -5.38 10.38 -8.12
CA GLY A 64 -6.69 9.81 -8.48
C GLY A 64 -7.04 8.49 -7.79
N LEU A 65 -6.15 7.94 -6.97
CA LEU A 65 -6.48 6.78 -6.14
C LEU A 65 -7.41 7.18 -4.99
N GLN A 66 -8.59 6.56 -4.91
CA GLN A 66 -9.45 6.65 -3.72
C GLN A 66 -8.93 5.69 -2.65
N VAL A 67 -7.98 6.18 -1.85
CA VAL A 67 -7.41 5.46 -0.72
C VAL A 67 -8.30 5.64 0.51
N ASP A 68 -8.65 4.54 1.18
CA ASP A 68 -9.41 4.56 2.45
C ASP A 68 -8.53 4.11 3.62
N VAL A 69 -7.55 3.25 3.34
CA VAL A 69 -6.60 2.75 4.34
C VAL A 69 -5.20 3.11 3.93
N GLU A 70 -4.52 3.82 4.82
CA GLU A 70 -3.14 4.24 4.67
C GLU A 70 -2.34 3.68 5.83
N ARG A 71 -1.30 2.92 5.50
CA ARG A 71 -0.31 2.53 6.49
C ARG A 71 1.06 2.97 6.05
N VAL A 72 1.87 3.33 7.03
CA VAL A 72 3.27 3.65 6.86
C VAL A 72 4.05 2.98 7.97
N GLU A 73 5.13 2.31 7.59
CA GLU A 73 6.08 1.68 8.49
C GLU A 73 7.45 2.19 8.10
N ARG A 74 8.23 2.62 9.10
CA ARG A 74 9.64 2.90 8.87
C ARG A 74 10.32 1.56 8.64
N LEU A 75 10.97 1.40 7.50
CA LEU A 75 11.93 0.34 7.30
C LEU A 75 13.22 0.82 7.93
N ASP A 76 13.38 0.50 9.22
CA ASP A 76 14.71 0.50 9.80
C ASP A 76 15.57 -0.41 8.92
N ALA A 77 16.72 0.10 8.48
CA ALA A 77 17.73 -0.71 7.82
C ALA A 77 18.27 -1.67 8.89
N ASP A 78 17.55 -2.77 9.13
CA ASP A 78 18.05 -3.85 9.96
C ASP A 78 19.27 -4.42 9.24
N GLY A 79 20.41 -4.36 9.93
CA GLY A 79 21.74 -4.71 9.42
C GLY A 79 21.96 -6.19 9.17
#